data_AF-A0A9E7SP21-F1
#
_entry.id   AF-A0A9E7SP21-F1
#
_cell.length_a   1.000
_cell.length_b   1.000
_cell.length_c   1.000
_cell.angle_alpha   90.00
_cell.angle_beta   90.00
_cell.angle_gamma   90.00
#
_symmetry.space_group_name_H-M   'P 1'
#
loop_
_entity.id
_entity.type
_entity.pdbx_description
1 polymer ?
#
loop_
_entity_poly.entity_id
_entity_poly.type
_entity_poly.pdbx_seq_one_letter_code
_entity_poly.pdbx_strand_id
1 'polypeptide(L)' 'MNPLYLVLSIFSILLAIYFNRSNQREIGLIAAGFAGGFAFLYAFEERYSAPLAFAGGFIATVLFELLRFRPIRKD' A
#
# COMPACT_ATOMS: atom_id res chain seq x y z
N MET A 1 -5.38 -16.29 9.34
CA MET A 1 -5.07 -15.74 7.99
C MET A 1 -6.34 -15.68 7.12
N ASN A 2 -7.02 -14.54 7.09
CA ASN A 2 -8.18 -14.29 6.26
C ASN A 2 -7.77 -14.03 4.79
N PRO A 3 -8.14 -14.91 3.83
CA PRO A 3 -7.74 -14.76 2.43
C PRO A 3 -8.34 -13.52 1.75
N LEU A 4 -9.38 -12.92 2.34
CA LEU A 4 -9.99 -11.69 1.84
C LEU A 4 -8.98 -10.54 1.80
N TYR A 5 -8.08 -10.45 2.79
CA TYR A 5 -7.04 -9.41 2.80
C TYR A 5 -6.04 -9.56 1.66
N LEU A 6 -5.72 -10.80 1.27
CA LEU A 6 -4.86 -11.06 0.12
C LEU A 6 -5.53 -10.59 -1.18
N VAL A 7 -6.82 -10.91 -1.36
CA VAL A 7 -7.60 -10.49 -2.54
C VAL A 7 -7.69 -8.96 -2.61
N LEU A 8 -7.99 -8.30 -1.48
CA LEU A 8 -8.02 -6.85 -1.41
C LEU A 8 -6.67 -6.22 -1.72
N SER A 9 -5.57 -6.81 -1.22
CA SER A 9 -4.22 -6.34 -1.53
C SER A 9 -3.94 -6.40 -3.04
N ILE A 10 -4.22 -7.53 -3.69
CA ILE A 10 -4.04 -7.70 -5.14
C ILE A 10 -4.90 -6.69 -5.91
N PHE A 11 -6.17 -6.53 -5.55
CA PHE A 11 -7.06 -5.57 -6.18
C PHE A 11 -6.54 -4.14 -6.05
N SER A 12 -6.08 -3.74 -4.86
CA SER A 12 -5.48 -2.44 -4.61
C SER A 12 -4.19 -2.21 -5.41
N ILE A 13 -3.36 -3.25 -5.62
CA ILE A 13 -2.16 -3.17 -6.49
C ILE A 13 -2.59 -2.88 -7.94
N LEU A 14 -3.57 -3.61 -8.47
CA LEU A 14 -4.07 -3.39 -9.82
C LEU A 14 -4.61 -1.95 -9.98
N LEU A 15 -5.31 -1.47 -8.96
CA LEU A 15 -5.86 -0.12 -8.93
C LEU A 15 -4.74 0.94 -8.89
N ALA A 16 -3.70 0.73 -8.07
CA ALA A 16 -2.53 1.59 -8.00
C ALA A 16 -1.81 1.67 -9.36
N ILE A 17 -1.63 0.52 -10.03
CA ILE A 17 -1.03 0.46 -11.38
C ILE A 17 -1.89 1.24 -12.38
N TYR A 18 -3.21 1.06 -12.35
CA TYR A 18 -4.13 1.77 -13.23
C TYR A 18 -4.05 3.29 -13.04
N PHE A 19 -4.13 3.78 -11.80
CA PHE A 19 -4.07 5.22 -11.53
C PHE A 19 -2.71 5.82 -11.84
N ASN A 20 -1.62 5.11 -11.55
CA ASN A 20 -0.27 5.55 -11.90
C ASN A 20 -0.07 5.64 -13.42
N ARG A 21 -0.66 4.72 -14.21
CA ARG A 21 -0.65 4.81 -15.68
C ARG A 21 -1.50 5.96 -16.22
N SER A 22 -2.61 6.27 -15.56
CA SER A 22 -3.49 7.41 -15.90
C SER A 22 -2.97 8.77 -15.41
N ASN A 23 -1.71 8.84 -14.96
CA ASN A 23 -1.06 10.03 -14.40
C ASN A 23 -1.72 10.60 -13.14
N GLN A 24 -2.60 9.82 -12.48
CA GLN A 24 -3.26 10.16 -11.22
C GLN A 24 -2.45 9.64 -10.03
N ARG A 25 -1.22 10.14 -9.89
CA ARG A 25 -0.22 9.60 -8.94
C ARG A 25 -0.64 9.68 -7.48
N GLU A 26 -1.35 10.73 -7.07
CA GLU A 26 -1.82 10.88 -5.68
C GLU A 26 -2.79 9.77 -5.30
N ILE A 27 -3.72 9.44 -6.20
CA ILE A 27 -4.70 8.37 -6.00
C ILE A 27 -4.00 7.01 -6.10
N GLY A 28 -3.03 6.86 -7.02
CA GLY A 28 -2.19 5.67 -7.13
C GLY A 28 -1.39 5.39 -5.85
N LEU A 29 -0.84 6.42 -5.22
CA LEU A 29 -0.13 6.33 -3.94
C LEU A 29 -1.05 5.86 -2.81
N ILE A 30 -2.26 6.41 -2.72
CA ILE A 30 -3.26 5.99 -1.73
C ILE A 30 -3.62 4.51 -1.96
N ALA A 31 -3.88 4.12 -3.21
CA ALA A 31 -4.21 2.75 -3.57
C ALA A 31 -3.07 1.77 -3.23
N ALA A 32 -1.81 2.16 -3.45
CA ALA A 32 -0.66 1.38 -3.05
C ALA A 32 -0.54 1.27 -1.52
N GLY A 33 -0.85 2.35 -0.79
CA GLY A 33 -1.01 2.31 0.67
C GLY A 33 -2.02 1.25 1.11
N PHE A 34 -3.20 1.21 0.49
CA PHE A 34 -4.20 0.18 0.78
C PHE A 34 -3.68 -1.23 0.49
N ALA A 35 -2.97 -1.42 -0.62
CA ALA A 35 -2.35 -2.70 -0.94
C ALA A 35 -1.40 -3.17 0.16
N GLY A 36 -0.54 -2.26 0.65
CA GLY A 36 0.38 -2.51 1.74
C GLY A 36 -0.31 -2.79 3.07
N GLY A 37 -1.34 -2.01 3.42
CA GLY A 37 -2.14 -2.21 4.63
C GLY A 37 -2.82 -3.59 4.65
N PHE A 38 -3.42 -4.02 3.54
CA PHE A 38 -4.03 -5.34 3.44
C PHE A 38 -3.00 -6.48 3.41
N ALA A 39 -1.86 -6.29 2.75
CA ALA A 39 -0.77 -7.28 2.77
C ALA A 39 -0.21 -7.48 4.18
N PHE A 40 -0.04 -6.38 4.92
CA PHE A 40 0.46 -6.43 6.30
C PHE A 40 -0.57 -7.03 7.25
N LEU A 41 -1.86 -6.70 7.08
CA LEU A 41 -2.96 -7.38 7.77
C LEU A 41 -2.91 -8.90 7.54
N TYR A 42 -2.78 -9.33 6.28
CA TYR A 42 -2.70 -10.75 5.95
C TYR A 42 -1.50 -11.44 6.63
N ALA A 43 -0.34 -10.78 6.63
CA ALA A 43 0.89 -11.34 7.19
C ALA A 43 0.94 -11.34 8.74
N PHE A 44 0.24 -10.40 9.40
CA PHE A 44 0.37 -10.18 10.85
C PHE A 44 -0.96 -10.23 11.63
N GLU A 45 -2.02 -10.78 11.03
CA GLU A 45 -3.36 -10.89 11.63
C GLU A 45 -3.35 -11.47 13.05
N GLU A 46 -2.47 -12.44 13.31
CA GLU A 46 -2.41 -13.16 14.59
C GLU A 46 -1.55 -12.45 15.66
N ARG A 47 -0.79 -11.41 15.27
CA ARG A 47 0.23 -10.80 16.13
C ARG A 47 -0.12 -9.39 16.60
N TYR A 48 -0.94 -8.66 15.85
CA TYR A 48 -1.34 -7.29 16.16
C TYR A 48 -2.83 -7.10 15.93
N SER A 49 -3.43 -6.09 16.56
CA SER A 49 -4.81 -5.73 16.26
C SER A 49 -4.93 -5.25 14.82
N ALA A 50 -6.05 -5.60 14.17
CA ALA A 50 -6.27 -5.29 12.76
C ALA A 50 -6.03 -3.80 12.39
N PRO A 51 -6.48 -2.81 13.19
CA PRO A 51 -6.22 -1.41 12.89
C PRO A 51 -4.72 -1.05 12.92
N LEU A 52 -3.95 -1.60 13.87
CA LEU A 52 -2.52 -1.34 14.00
C LEU A 52 -1.72 -1.98 12.86
N ALA A 53 -2.03 -3.24 12.53
CA ALA A 53 -1.40 -3.93 11.40
C ALA A 53 -1.66 -3.20 10.09
N PHE A 54 -2.92 -2.81 9.84
CA PHE A 54 -3.29 -2.07 8.64
C PHE A 54 -2.57 -0.73 8.56
N ALA A 55 -2.62 0.08 9.62
CA ALA A 55 -1.98 1.40 9.66
C ALA A 55 -0.47 1.29 9.44
N GLY A 56 0.18 0.29 10.04
CA GLY A 56 1.61 0.04 9.85
C GLY A 56 1.96 -0.26 8.39
N GLY A 57 1.25 -1.21 7.77
CA GLY A 57 1.46 -1.55 6.36
C GLY A 57 1.16 -0.40 5.39
N PHE A 58 0.08 0.34 5.66
CA PHE A 58 -0.34 1.49 4.85
C PHE A 58 0.72 2.60 4.90
N ILE A 59 1.09 3.04 6.10
CA ILE A 59 2.04 4.14 6.28
C ILE A 59 3.41 3.76 5.72
N ALA A 60 3.89 2.55 6.00
CA ALA A 60 5.18 2.09 5.48
C ALA A 60 5.22 2.11 3.94
N THR A 61 4.14 1.68 3.30
CA THR A 61 4.05 1.63 1.83
C THR A 61 3.95 3.03 1.22
N VAL A 62 3.11 3.89 1.78
CA VAL A 62 2.99 5.29 1.35
C VAL A 62 4.31 6.03 1.51
N LEU A 63 5.00 5.88 2.64
CA LEU A 63 6.30 6.50 2.87
C LEU A 63 7.37 5.97 1.91
N PHE A 64 7.44 4.66 1.71
CA PHE A 64 8.38 4.04 0.77
C PHE A 64 8.16 4.59 -0.64
N GLU A 65 6.91 4.70 -1.08
CA GLU A 65 6.58 5.15 -2.42
C GLU A 65 6.77 6.67 -2.60
N LEU A 66 6.49 7.46 -1.57
CA LEU A 66 6.85 8.89 -1.52
C LEU A 66 8.37 9.10 -1.64
N LEU A 67 9.17 8.31 -0.93
CA LEU A 67 10.63 8.38 -0.99
C LEU A 67 11.14 7.95 -2.36
N ARG A 68 10.55 6.91 -2.95
CA ARG A 68 10.90 6.42 -4.30
C ARG A 68 10.64 7.46 -5.39
N PHE A 69 9.59 8.27 -5.24
CA PHE A 69 9.20 9.27 -6.24
C PHE A 69 9.79 10.66 -6.02
N ARG A 70 10.50 10.93 -4.92
CA ARG A 70 11.36 12.11 -4.87
C ARG A 70 12.44 11.92 -5.94
N PRO A 71 12.53 12.78 -6.96
CA PRO A 71 13.72 12.79 -7.79
C PRO A 71 14.87 13.06 -6.82
N ILE A 72 15.83 12.15 -6.76
CA ILE A 72 17.14 12.45 -6.21
C ILE A 72 17.62 13.62 -7.08
N ARG A 73 17.38 14.84 -6.61
CA ARG A 73 18.02 16.04 -7.15
C ARG A 73 19.48 15.85 -6.75
N LYS A 74 20.21 15.16 -7.63
CA LYS A 74 21.67 15.23 -7.70
C LYS A 74 21.95 16.66 -8.11
N ASP A 75 22.06 17.54 -7.11
CA ASP A 75 22.80 18.79 -7.25
C ASP A 75 24.29 18.45 -7.41
#